data_AF-A0A3D4YYW3-F1
#
_entry.id   AF-A0A3D4YYW3-F1
#
_cell.length_a   1.000
_cell.length_b   1.000
_cell.length_c   1.000
_cell.angle_alpha   90.00
_cell.angle_beta   90.00
_cell.angle_gamma   90.00
#
_symmetry.space_group_name_H-M   'P 1'
#
loop_
_entity.id
_entity.type
_entity.pdbx_description
1 polymer ?
#
loop_
_entity_poly.entity_id
_entity_poly.type
_entity_poly.pdbx_seq_one_letter_code
_entity_poly.pdbx_strand_id
1 'polypeptide(L)' 'MKSLDNIKIFSGNANPALSREICGYLGVSLGKAQVKRFSDGEIWVEIDENVRGKDVFIVQPT' A
#
# COMPACT_ATOMS: atom_id res chain seq x y z
N MET A 1 -7.13 18.95 -12.45
CA MET A 1 -5.86 18.19 -12.31
C MET A 1 -5.79 17.71 -10.86
N LYS A 2 -5.96 16.41 -10.59
CA LYS A 2 -5.93 15.89 -9.20
C LYS A 2 -4.48 15.96 -8.68
N SER A 3 -4.27 16.53 -7.49
CA SER A 3 -2.95 16.57 -6.86
C SER A 3 -2.48 15.16 -6.51
N LEU A 4 -1.18 14.88 -6.66
CA LEU A 4 -0.55 13.62 -6.23
C LEU A 4 -0.73 13.37 -4.72
N ASP A 5 -0.99 14.41 -3.93
CA ASP A 5 -1.31 14.33 -2.50
C ASP A 5 -2.61 13.55 -2.19
N ASN A 6 -3.44 13.32 -3.22
CA ASN A 6 -4.66 12.53 -3.08
C ASN A 6 -4.46 11.03 -3.31
N ILE A 7 -3.27 10.60 -3.70
CA ILE A 7 -2.97 9.20 -4.02
C ILE A 7 -2.41 8.49 -2.78
N LYS A 8 -2.85 7.25 -2.57
CA LYS A 8 -2.28 6.33 -1.59
C LYS A 8 -1.92 5.00 -2.26
N ILE A 9 -0.70 4.54 -2.04
CA ILE A 9 -0.20 3.29 -2.60
C ILE A 9 0.12 2.35 -1.44
N PHE A 10 -0.48 1.17 -1.43
CA PHE A 10 -0.19 0.11 -0.46
C PHE A 10 0.43 -1.10 -1.14
N SER A 11 1.19 -1.88 -0.37
CA SER A 11 1.80 -3.13 -0.83
C SER A 11 1.40 -4.26 0.10
N GLY A 12 1.14 -5.44 -0.48
CA GLY A 12 1.06 -6.67 0.28
C GLY A 12 2.44 -7.26 0.55
N ASN A 13 2.53 -8.58 0.75
CA ASN A 13 3.81 -9.25 1.01
C ASN A 13 4.53 -9.78 -0.24
N ALA A 14 3.91 -9.82 -1.42
CA ALA A 14 4.50 -10.52 -2.57
C ALA A 14 5.72 -9.79 -3.14
N ASN A 15 5.65 -8.46 -3.28
CA ASN A 15 6.80 -7.67 -3.73
C ASN A 15 6.82 -6.22 -3.19
N PRO A 16 7.23 -6.02 -1.93
CA PRO A 16 7.35 -4.68 -1.35
C PRO A 16 8.43 -3.81 -2.00
N ALA A 17 9.43 -4.42 -2.64
CA ALA A 17 10.52 -3.69 -3.30
C ALA A 17 9.99 -2.93 -4.53
N LEU A 18 9.24 -3.62 -5.39
CA LEU A 18 8.59 -3.00 -6.55
C LEU A 18 7.67 -1.85 -6.15
N SER A 19 6.87 -2.04 -5.09
CA SER A 19 5.99 -0.97 -4.60
C SER A 19 6.76 0.27 -4.15
N ARG A 20 7.91 0.09 -3.49
CA ARG A 20 8.79 1.21 -3.10
C ARG A 20 9.40 1.91 -4.31
N GLU A 21 9.79 1.18 -5.35
CA GLU A 21 10.29 1.77 -6.59
C GLU A 21 9.21 2.62 -7.26
N ILE A 22 7.99 2.10 -7.42
CA ILE A 22 6.84 2.84 -7.97
C ILE A 22 6.59 4.13 -7.16
N CYS A 23 6.58 4.04 -5.84
CA CYS A 23 6.47 5.20 -4.96
C CYS A 23 7.60 6.22 -5.20
N GLY A 24 8.84 5.76 -5.35
CA GLY A 24 9.99 6.60 -5.67
C GLY A 24 9.87 7.32 -7.01
N TYR A 25 9.41 6.64 -8.06
CA TYR A 25 9.17 7.25 -9.37
C TYR A 25 8.07 8.31 -9.35
N LEU A 26 7.03 8.10 -8.53
CA LEU A 26 5.90 9.03 -8.40
C LEU A 26 6.14 10.15 -7.37
N GLY A 27 7.23 10.09 -6.60
CA GLY A 27 7.52 11.05 -5.53
C GLY A 27 6.54 10.99 -4.36
N VAL A 28 5.91 9.83 -4.12
CA VAL A 28 4.95 9.62 -3.02
C VAL A 28 5.47 8.59 -2.03
N SER A 29 5.06 8.70 -0.77
CA SER A 29 5.40 7.70 0.24
C SER A 29 4.52 6.46 0.12
N LEU A 30 5.10 5.28 0.38
CA LEU A 30 4.31 4.06 0.54
C LEU A 30 3.41 4.19 1.77
N GLY A 31 2.16 3.76 1.62
CA GLY A 31 1.18 3.81 2.67
C GLY A 31 1.51 2.89 3.83
N LYS A 32 1.09 3.29 5.03
CA LYS A 32 1.26 2.55 6.27
C LYS A 32 0.20 1.46 6.35
N ALA A 33 0.61 0.22 6.12
CA ALA A 33 -0.21 -0.94 6.33
C ALA A 33 0.61 -2.07 6.94
N GLN A 34 -0.03 -2.86 7.80
CA GLN A 34 0.50 -4.11 8.29
C GLN A 34 -0.24 -5.25 7.61
N VAL A 35 0.51 -6.19 7.04
CA VAL A 35 -0.05 -7.45 6.52
C VAL A 35 0.68 -8.59 7.23
N LYS A 36 -0.07 -9.37 8.00
CA LYS A 36 0.42 -10.47 8.83
C LYS A 36 -0.31 -11.76 8.45
N ARG A 37 0.33 -12.89 8.69
CA ARG A 37 -0.30 -14.21 8.60
C ARG A 37 -0.38 -14.83 9.98
N PHE A 38 -1.57 -15.28 10.36
CA PHE A 38 -1.77 -16.03 11.60
C PHE A 38 -1.29 -17.49 11.45
N SER A 39 -1.16 -18.16 12.58
CA SER A 39 -0.67 -19.54 12.68
C SER A 39 -1.55 -20.54 11.92
N ASP A 40 -2.84 -20.25 11.82
CA ASP A 40 -3.86 -21.03 11.10
C ASP A 40 -3.90 -20.74 9.60
N GLY A 41 -3.10 -19.78 9.12
CA GLY A 41 -3.01 -19.39 7.71
C GLY A 41 -3.92 -18.22 7.33
N GLU A 42 -4.73 -17.70 8.25
CA GLU A 42 -5.53 -16.51 7.98
C GLU A 42 -4.65 -15.27 7.76
N ILE A 43 -5.09 -14.39 6.85
CA ILE A 43 -4.40 -13.14 6.55
C ILE A 43 -5.07 -12.02 7.32
N TRP A 44 -4.26 -11.24 8.04
CA TRP A 44 -4.69 -10.05 8.73
C TRP A 44 -4.06 -8.81 8.13
N VAL A 45 -4.89 -7.79 7.90
CA VAL A 45 -4.47 -6.51 7.32
C VAL A 45 -5.00 -5.38 8.18
N GLU A 46 -4.12 -4.42 8.49
CA GLU A 46 -4.48 -3.17 9.15
C GLU A 46 -3.88 -1.99 8.37
N ILE A 47 -4.70 -0.97 8.12
CA ILE A 47 -4.28 0.29 7.49
C ILE A 47 -4.07 1.33 8.58
N ASP A 48 -2.82 1.74 8.80
CA ASP A 48 -2.41 2.66 9.88
C ASP A 48 -2.35 4.11 9.40
N GLU A 49 -3.36 4.52 8.60
CA GLU A 49 -3.56 5.89 8.18
C GLU A 49 -4.97 6.14 7.62
N ASN A 50 -5.36 7.42 7.52
CA ASN A 50 -6.64 7.79 6.93
C ASN A 50 -6.61 7.72 5.40
N VAL A 51 -7.49 6.90 4.83
CA VAL A 51 -7.64 6.70 3.38
C VAL A 51 -8.95 7.27 2.81
N ARG A 52 -9.79 7.90 3.63
CA ARG A 52 -11.11 8.38 3.20
C ARG A 52 -10.95 9.49 2.15
N GLY A 53 -11.61 9.32 1.00
CA GLY A 53 -11.57 10.29 -0.10
C GLY A 53 -10.25 10.30 -0.89
N LYS A 54 -9.33 9.37 -0.59
CA LYS A 54 -8.08 9.17 -1.34
C LYS A 54 -8.31 8.21 -2.50
N ASP A 55 -7.54 8.41 -3.57
CA ASP A 55 -7.45 7.44 -4.66
C ASP A 55 -6.42 6.37 -4.26
N VAL A 56 -6.90 5.15 -3.98
CA VAL A 56 -6.09 4.07 -3.39
C VAL A 56 -5.69 3.04 -4.43
N PHE A 57 -4.40 2.69 -4.44
CA PHE A 57 -3.80 1.68 -5.31
C PHE A 57 -3.14 0.58 -4.47
N ILE A 58 -3.33 -0.67 -4.85
CA ILE A 58 -2.73 -1.84 -4.19
C ILE A 58 -1.80 -2.51 -5.19
N VAL A 59 -0.53 -2.63 -4.84
CA VAL A 59 0.48 -3.33 -5.65
C VAL A 59 0.72 -4.70 -5.04
N GLN A 60 0.22 -5.74 -5.71
CA GLN A 60 0.35 -7.12 -5.27
C GLN A 60 0.39 -8.06 -6.48
N PRO A 61 1.58 -8.51 -6.91
CA PRO A 61 1.70 -9.66 -7.78
C PRO A 61 1.10 -10.92 -7.11
N THR A 62 0.39 -11.74 -7.87
CA THR A 62 -0.23 -13.00 -7.42
C THR A 62 0.76 -14.15 -7.41
#